data_AF-A0A2K5SGZ8-F1
#
_entry.id   AF-A0A2K5SGZ8-F1
#
_cell.length_a   1.000
_cell.length_b   1.000
_cell.length_c   1.000
_cell.angle_alpha   90.00
_cell.angle_beta   90.00
_cell.angle_gamma   90.00
#
_symmetry.space_group_name_H-M   'P 1'
#
loop_
_entity.id
_entity.type
_entity.pdbx_description
1 polymer ?
#
loop_
_entity_poly.entity_id
_entity_poly.type
_entity_poly.pdbx_seq_one_letter_code
_entity_poly.pdbx_strand_id
1 'polypeptide(L)' 'MDFPCLWLQLLLPLVAALDFNYHHQEEMEAFLKTVAQNYSSITHLHSIGKSVKGVVAHVYNPSI' A
#
# COMPACT_ATOMS: atom_id res chain seq x y z
N MET A 1 -34.10 16.61 3.50
CA MET A 1 -32.93 17.32 2.95
C MET A 1 -31.74 16.48 3.33
N ASP A 2 -31.37 15.56 2.45
CA ASP A 2 -30.64 14.35 2.81
C ASP A 2 -29.16 14.46 2.41
N PHE A 3 -28.68 15.72 2.39
CA PHE A 3 -27.32 16.09 2.02
C PHE A 3 -26.24 15.29 2.77
N PRO A 4 -26.30 15.02 4.09
CA PRO A 4 -25.24 14.25 4.74
C PRO A 4 -25.17 12.79 4.27
N CYS A 5 -26.31 12.19 3.91
CA CYS A 5 -26.36 10.80 3.43
C CYS A 5 -25.72 10.67 2.04
N LEU A 6 -25.97 11.63 1.15
CA LEU A 6 -25.39 11.64 -0.20
C LEU A 6 -23.85 11.73 -0.17
N TRP A 7 -23.30 12.50 0.78
CA TRP A 7 -21.85 12.63 0.95
C TRP A 7 -21.23 11.34 1.51
N LEU A 8 -21.92 10.68 2.44
CA LEU A 8 -21.50 9.38 2.96
C LEU A 8 -21.50 8.31 1.87
N GLN A 9 -22.52 8.31 1.01
CA GLN A 9 -22.66 7.38 -0.10
C GLN A 9 -21.55 7.56 -1.14
N LEU A 10 -21.07 8.79 -1.35
CA LEU A 10 -19.98 9.12 -2.26
C LEU A 10 -18.61 8.65 -1.74
N LEU A 11 -18.41 8.64 -0.41
CA LEU A 11 -17.16 8.18 0.21
C LEU A 11 -17.06 6.65 0.33
N LEU A 12 -18.20 5.94 0.32
CA LEU A 12 -18.25 4.49 0.50
C LEU A 12 -17.36 3.69 -0.48
N PRO A 13 -17.33 3.99 -1.80
CA PRO A 13 -16.48 3.28 -2.75
C PRO A 13 -14.98 3.49 -2.51
N LEU A 14 -14.60 4.68 -2.03
CA LEU A 14 -13.20 4.98 -1.72
C LEU A 14 -12.72 4.18 -0.51
N VAL A 15 -13.57 4.02 0.50
CA VAL A 15 -13.28 3.19 1.68
C VAL A 15 -13.28 1.70 1.31
N ALA A 16 -14.19 1.25 0.45
CA ALA A 16 -14.28 -0.14 0.03
C ALA A 16 -13.13 -0.59 -0.89
N ALA A 17 -12.45 0.35 -1.58
CA ALA A 17 -11.26 0.06 -2.39
C ALA A 17 -9.99 -0.17 -1.55
N LEU A 18 -10.04 0.08 -0.24
CA LEU A 18 -8.94 -0.23 0.67
C LEU A 18 -8.92 -1.74 0.91
N ASP A 19 -7.95 -2.42 0.31
CA ASP A 19 -7.73 -3.85 0.50
C ASP A 19 -7.04 -4.10 1.85
N PHE A 20 -7.86 -4.23 2.91
CA PHE A 20 -7.38 -4.59 4.24
C PHE A 20 -7.44 -6.11 4.42
N ASN A 21 -6.44 -6.82 3.92
CA ASN A 21 -6.29 -8.26 4.12
C ASN A 21 -4.90 -8.63 4.66
N TYR A 22 -4.76 -9.83 5.22
CA TYR A 22 -3.46 -10.36 5.61
C TYR A 22 -2.70 -10.83 4.37
N HIS A 23 -1.88 -9.96 3.80
CA HIS A 23 -1.01 -10.33 2.70
C HIS A 23 0.12 -11.23 3.17
N HIS A 24 0.32 -12.36 2.49
CA HIS A 24 1.53 -13.13 2.66
C HIS A 24 2.73 -12.34 2.12
N GLN A 25 3.94 -12.66 2.61
CA GLN A 25 5.12 -11.87 2.32
C GLN A 25 5.39 -11.68 0.82
N GLU A 26 5.16 -12.71 0.01
CA GLU A 26 5.33 -12.64 -1.44
C GLU A 26 4.35 -11.65 -2.10
N GLU A 27 3.11 -11.62 -1.63
CA GLU A 27 2.08 -10.70 -2.11
C GLU A 27 2.40 -9.26 -1.72
N MET A 28 2.87 -9.04 -0.49
CA MET A 28 3.30 -7.73 -0.01
C MET A 28 4.52 -7.22 -0.79
N GLU A 29 5.50 -8.08 -1.08
CA GLU A 29 6.66 -7.71 -1.89
C GLU A 29 6.25 -7.33 -3.32
N ALA A 30 5.34 -8.10 -3.94
CA ALA A 30 4.81 -7.79 -5.27
C ALA A 30 4.02 -6.47 -5.29
N PHE A 31 3.21 -6.22 -4.27
CA PHE A 31 2.48 -4.96 -4.10
C PHE A 31 3.44 -3.76 -4.02
N LEU A 32 4.42 -3.82 -3.11
CA LEU A 32 5.39 -2.73 -2.93
C LEU A 32 6.20 -2.44 -4.20
N LYS A 33 6.61 -3.49 -4.94
CA LYS A 33 7.28 -3.33 -6.24
C LYS A 33 6.38 -2.62 -7.26
N THR A 34 5.11 -3.00 -7.32
CA THR A 34 4.13 -2.39 -8.23
C THR A 34 3.91 -0.91 -7.91
N VAL A 35 3.76 -0.56 -6.64
CA VAL A 35 3.64 0.84 -6.20
C VAL A 35 4.90 1.63 -6.57
N ALA A 36 6.08 1.07 -6.30
CA ALA A 36 7.35 1.72 -6.60
C ALA A 36 7.57 1.99 -8.10
N GLN A 37 7.11 1.07 -8.95
CA GLN A 37 7.15 1.22 -10.41
C GLN A 37 6.18 2.30 -10.89
N ASN A 38 4.94 2.29 -10.41
CA ASN A 38 3.89 3.20 -10.87
C ASN A 38 4.09 4.65 -10.39
N TYR A 39 4.75 4.84 -9.24
CA TYR A 39 4.89 6.14 -8.58
C TYR A 39 6.36 6.51 -8.29
N SER A 40 7.27 6.10 -9.17
CA SER A 40 8.73 6.28 -9.01
C SER A 40 9.20 7.71 -8.71
N SER A 41 8.42 8.74 -9.05
CA SER A 41 8.72 10.13 -8.72
C SER A 41 8.63 10.47 -7.23
N ILE A 42 7.89 9.67 -6.45
CA ILE A 42 7.63 9.91 -5.03
C ILE A 42 7.92 8.69 -4.14
N THR A 43 8.37 7.58 -4.72
CA THR A 43 8.59 6.32 -4.00
C THR A 43 9.99 5.76 -4.24
N HIS A 44 10.69 5.40 -3.16
CA HIS A 44 11.97 4.69 -3.23
C HIS A 44 11.93 3.40 -2.39
N LEU A 45 11.76 2.27 -3.07
CA LEU A 45 11.77 0.95 -2.45
C LEU A 45 13.20 0.43 -2.27
N HIS A 46 13.59 0.11 -1.04
CA HIS A 46 14.90 -0.48 -0.75
C HIS A 46 14.78 -1.62 0.28
N SER A 47 15.73 -2.55 0.22
CA SER A 47 15.88 -3.57 1.25
C SER A 47 16.75 -3.05 2.40
N ILE A 48 16.32 -3.32 3.62
CA ILE A 48 17.10 -3.02 4.84
C ILE A 48 17.88 -4.23 5.37
N GLY A 49 17.80 -5.36 4.66
CA GLY A 49 18.41 -6.62 5.08
C GLY A 49 17.51 -7.83 4.86
N LYS A 50 18.02 -8.99 5.27
CA LYS A 50 17.31 -10.26 5.23
C LYS A 50 17.02 -10.73 6.64
N SER A 51 15.81 -11.23 6.86
CA SER A 51 15.43 -11.98 8.05
C SER A 51 16.33 -13.21 8.22
N VAL A 52 16.38 -13.75 9.44
CA VAL A 52 17.11 -15.00 9.78
C VAL A 52 16.68 -16.17 8.89
N LYS A 53 15.44 -16.17 8.39
CA LYS A 53 14.94 -17.16 7.42
C LYS A 53 15.33 -16.88 5.95
N GLY A 54 16.19 -15.89 5.68
CA GLY A 54 16.64 -15.50 4.34
C GLY A 54 15.70 -14.56 3.58
N VAL A 55 14.63 -14.13 4.22
CA VAL A 55 13.53 -13.37 3.63
C VAL A 55 13.82 -11.87 3.62
N VAL A 56 13.71 -11.20 2.47
CA VAL A 56 14.10 -9.79 2.30
C VAL A 56 13.07 -8.85 2.95
N ALA A 57 13.52 -7.97 3.83
CA ALA A 57 12.70 -6.92 4.41
C ALA A 57 12.75 -5.67 3.52
N HIS A 58 11.61 -5.28 2.97
CA HIS A 58 11.44 -4.08 2.16
C HIS A 58 10.81 -2.98 3.02
N VAL A 59 11.38 -1.77 2.99
CA VAL A 59 10.84 -0.61 3.70
C VAL A 59 10.49 0.47 2.68
N TYR A 60 9.31 1.05 2.85
CA TYR A 60 8.90 2.25 2.13
C TYR A 60 9.34 3.48 2.92
N ASN A 61 10.11 4.36 2.30
CA ASN A 61 10.47 5.66 2.86
C ASN A 61 10.07 6.77 1.89
N PRO A 62 9.09 7.63 2.21
CA PRO A 62 8.80 8.81 1.40
C PRO A 62 9.90 9.85 1.62
N SER A 63 10.38 10.46 0.53
CA SER A 63 11.30 11.60 0.61
C SER A 63 10.58 12.81 1.20
N ILE A 64 10.64 12.98 2.52
CA ILE A 64 10.38 14.25 3.21
C ILE A 64 11.50 14.46 4.23
#